data_AF-A0A2G4FB85-F1
#
_entry.id   AF-A0A2G4FB85-F1
#
_cell.length_a   1.000
_cell.length_b   1.000
_cell.length_c   1.000
_cell.angle_alpha   90.00
_cell.angle_beta   90.00
_cell.angle_gamma   90.00
#
_symmetry.space_group_name_H-M   'P 1'
#
loop_
_entity.id
_entity.type
_entity.pdbx_description
1 polymer ?
#
loop_
_entity_poly.entity_id
_entity_poly.type
_entity_poly.pdbx_seq_one_letter_code
_entity_poly.pdbx_strand_id
1 'polypeptide(L)'
;GIKTETANSILVKVNQIGSLTETFDAVAMAQRAGYSAIISHRSGETEDATIADIAVALNAGQIKTGSLCRSDRVAKYNQLLRIEEELGQHAVYAGSTMRWMK
;
A
#
# COMPACT_ATOMS: atom_id res chain seq x y z
N GLY A 1 3.40 -15.67 -11.61
CA GLY A 1 4.01 -14.46 -11.05
C GLY A 1 5.47 -14.73 -10.86
N ILE A 2 5.93 -14.89 -9.61
CA ILE A 2 7.35 -15.02 -9.26
C ILE A 2 8.03 -16.19 -9.99
N LYS A 3 7.57 -17.43 -9.78
CA LYS A 3 8.19 -18.64 -10.38
C LYS A 3 8.26 -18.63 -11.90
N THR A 4 7.33 -17.93 -12.55
CA THR A 4 7.19 -17.89 -14.02
C THR A 4 7.75 -16.59 -14.60
N GLU A 5 8.26 -15.68 -13.76
CA GLU A 5 8.75 -14.35 -14.15
C GLU A 5 7.77 -13.52 -15.00
N THR A 6 6.47 -13.68 -14.78
CA THR A 6 5.43 -13.06 -15.62
C THR A 6 5.00 -11.67 -15.15
N ALA A 7 5.54 -11.17 -14.04
CA ALA A 7 5.21 -9.86 -13.47
C ALA A 7 6.39 -9.33 -12.65
N ASN A 8 6.24 -8.13 -12.10
CA ASN A 8 7.22 -7.47 -11.24
C ASN A 8 6.58 -6.69 -10.07
N SER A 9 5.26 -6.80 -9.92
CA SER A 9 4.49 -6.10 -8.89
C SER A 9 3.25 -6.91 -8.52
N ILE A 10 2.80 -6.76 -7.28
CA ILE A 10 1.54 -7.32 -6.78
C ILE A 10 0.58 -6.20 -6.39
N LEU A 11 -0.67 -6.28 -6.85
CA LEU A 11 -1.75 -5.41 -6.40
C LEU A 11 -2.49 -6.09 -5.24
N VAL A 12 -2.43 -5.51 -4.05
CA VAL A 12 -2.92 -6.13 -2.82
C VAL A 12 -4.22 -5.47 -2.38
N LYS A 13 -5.26 -6.29 -2.27
CA LYS A 13 -6.55 -5.91 -1.70
C LYS A 13 -6.73 -6.73 -0.44
N VAL A 14 -6.61 -6.10 0.72
CA VAL A 14 -6.58 -6.77 2.04
C VAL A 14 -7.77 -7.71 2.25
N ASN A 15 -8.96 -7.31 1.81
CA ASN A 15 -10.16 -8.14 1.92
C ASN A 15 -10.31 -9.26 0.87
N GLN A 16 -9.34 -9.44 -0.05
CA GLN A 16 -9.33 -10.60 -0.95
C GLN A 16 -8.62 -11.81 -0.34
N ILE A 17 -7.65 -11.61 0.55
CA ILE A 17 -6.88 -12.69 1.15
C ILE A 17 -7.52 -13.20 2.45
N GLY A 18 -8.14 -12.30 3.24
CA GLY A 18 -8.98 -12.66 4.38
C GLY A 18 -8.49 -12.10 5.72
N SER A 19 -7.19 -12.11 5.99
CA SER A 19 -6.60 -11.58 7.22
C SER A 19 -5.42 -10.62 7.00
N LEU A 20 -5.10 -9.83 8.03
CA LEU A 20 -3.93 -8.94 8.02
C LEU A 20 -2.62 -9.74 8.00
N THR A 21 -2.53 -10.83 8.76
CA THR A 21 -1.33 -11.67 8.80
C THR A 21 -1.01 -12.22 7.41
N GLU A 22 -1.99 -12.79 6.72
CA GLU A 22 -1.78 -13.32 5.37
C GLU A 22 -1.46 -12.20 4.37
N THR A 23 -2.06 -11.02 4.53
CA THR A 23 -1.73 -9.83 3.73
C THR A 23 -0.24 -9.48 3.88
N PHE A 24 0.26 -9.48 5.12
CA PHE A 24 1.64 -9.10 5.43
C PHE A 24 2.60 -10.16 4.90
N ASP A 25 2.27 -11.44 5.06
CA ASP A 25 3.06 -12.55 4.52
C ASP A 25 3.14 -12.50 2.98
N ALA A 26 2.03 -12.22 2.30
CA ALA A 26 1.98 -12.10 0.85
C ALA A 26 2.83 -10.94 0.34
N VAL A 27 2.77 -9.77 0.98
CA VAL A 27 3.59 -8.60 0.64
C VAL A 27 5.06 -8.87 0.91
N ALA A 28 5.40 -9.44 2.06
CA ALA A 28 6.77 -9.77 2.42
C ALA A 28 7.38 -10.83 1.49
N MET A 29 6.58 -11.80 1.02
CA MET A 29 7.00 -12.77 0.01
C MET A 29 7.32 -12.09 -1.33
N ALA A 30 6.45 -11.17 -1.78
CA ALA A 30 6.65 -10.42 -3.01
C ALA A 30 7.91 -9.53 -2.95
N GLN A 31 8.06 -8.75 -1.88
CA GLN A 31 9.22 -7.87 -1.67
C GLN A 31 10.53 -8.67 -1.63
N ARG A 32 10.57 -9.81 -0.93
CA ARG A 32 11.74 -10.70 -0.89
C ARG A 32 12.10 -11.29 -2.27
N ALA A 33 11.12 -11.45 -3.15
CA ALA A 33 11.33 -11.85 -4.53
C ALA A 33 11.64 -10.68 -5.49
N GLY A 34 11.85 -9.47 -4.97
CA GLY A 34 12.14 -8.28 -5.77
C GLY A 34 10.93 -7.67 -6.48
N TYR A 35 9.71 -8.05 -6.10
CA TYR A 35 8.48 -7.43 -6.61
C TYR A 35 8.14 -6.19 -5.78
N SER A 36 7.59 -5.16 -6.43
CA SER A 36 6.90 -4.08 -5.71
C SER A 36 5.52 -4.53 -5.22
N ALA A 37 4.99 -3.85 -4.20
CA ALA A 37 3.62 -4.04 -3.74
C ALA A 37 2.83 -2.73 -3.87
N ILE A 38 1.59 -2.84 -4.34
CA ILE A 38 0.66 -1.70 -4.43
C ILE A 38 -0.55 -2.04 -3.56
N ILE A 39 -0.68 -1.36 -2.42
CA ILE A 39 -1.90 -1.50 -1.60
C ILE A 39 -3.06 -0.82 -2.33
N SER A 40 -4.20 -1.48 -2.43
CA SER A 40 -5.31 -1.02 -3.28
C SER A 40 -6.64 -1.06 -2.57
N HIS A 41 -7.47 -0.05 -2.86
CA HIS A 41 -8.89 -0.05 -2.50
C HIS A 41 -9.69 -1.14 -3.22
N ARG A 42 -10.99 -1.19 -2.92
CA ARG A 42 -12.04 -1.88 -3.71
C ARG A 42 -12.98 -0.89 -4.40
N SER A 43 -13.83 -1.38 -5.31
CA SER A 43 -14.80 -0.54 -6.00
C SER A 43 -15.85 0.04 -5.04
N GLY A 44 -16.34 -0.76 -4.09
CA GLY A 44 -17.08 -0.28 -2.91
C GLY A 44 -16.11 -0.07 -1.74
N GLU A 45 -16.14 1.11 -1.13
CA GLU A 45 -15.31 1.50 0.02
C GLU A 45 -16.15 2.17 1.09
N THR A 46 -15.62 2.16 2.30
CA THR A 46 -16.13 2.91 3.45
C THR A 46 -15.21 4.09 3.75
N GLU A 47 -15.45 4.82 4.83
CA GLU A 47 -14.54 5.85 5.34
C GLU A 47 -13.34 5.30 6.11
N ASP A 48 -13.30 3.99 6.36
CA ASP A 48 -12.17 3.31 7.00
C ASP A 48 -10.88 3.59 6.22
N ALA A 49 -9.86 4.11 6.90
CA ALA A 49 -8.61 4.51 6.27
C ALA A 49 -7.46 3.53 6.49
N THR A 50 -7.70 2.36 7.08
CA THR A 50 -6.68 1.40 7.53
C THR A 50 -5.70 0.99 6.43
N ILE A 51 -6.13 0.97 5.15
CA ILE A 51 -5.24 0.63 4.04
C ILE A 51 -4.13 1.68 3.82
N ALA A 52 -4.30 2.92 4.29
CA ALA A 52 -3.26 3.94 4.30
C ALA A 52 -2.16 3.57 5.30
N ASP A 53 -2.53 3.23 6.53
CA ASP A 53 -1.62 2.78 7.59
C ASP A 53 -0.90 1.50 7.17
N ILE A 54 -1.62 0.53 6.57
CA ILE A 54 -1.02 -0.71 6.03
C ILE A 54 0.02 -0.41 4.95
N ALA A 55 -0.23 0.55 4.06
CA ALA A 55 0.72 0.91 3.00
C ALA A 55 2.03 1.47 3.56
N VAL A 56 1.95 2.27 4.62
CA VAL A 56 3.12 2.80 5.31
C VAL A 56 3.82 1.71 6.13
N ALA A 57 3.07 0.92 6.91
CA ALA A 57 3.61 -0.13 7.78
C ALA A 57 4.38 -1.21 7.00
N LEU A 58 3.93 -1.54 5.79
CA LEU A 58 4.59 -2.51 4.92
C LEU A 58 5.71 -1.91 4.06
N ASN A 59 5.99 -0.60 4.21
CA ASN A 59 6.86 0.16 3.31
C ASN A 59 6.55 -0.15 1.84
N ALA A 60 5.25 -0.19 1.48
CA ALA A 60 4.83 -0.59 0.15
C ALA A 60 5.29 0.39 -0.93
N GLY A 61 5.49 1.66 -0.56
CA GLY A 61 5.92 2.75 -1.45
C GLY A 61 4.86 3.20 -2.47
N GLN A 62 3.78 2.42 -2.64
CA GLN A 62 2.66 2.73 -3.53
C GLN A 62 1.32 2.36 -2.91
N ILE A 63 0.34 3.23 -3.12
CA ILE A 63 -1.06 2.99 -2.80
C ILE A 63 -1.95 3.47 -3.94
N LYS A 64 -2.96 2.67 -4.28
CA LYS A 64 -4.02 2.99 -5.24
C LYS A 64 -5.35 3.09 -4.51
N THR A 65 -5.70 4.30 -4.08
CA THR A 65 -6.92 4.52 -3.28
C THR A 65 -7.99 5.39 -3.95
N GLY A 66 -7.89 5.62 -5.27
CA GLY A 66 -8.97 6.22 -6.08
C GLY A 66 -8.72 7.69 -6.42
N SER A 67 -9.71 8.36 -7.01
CA SER A 67 -9.58 9.77 -7.36
C SER A 67 -9.61 10.67 -6.12
N LEU A 68 -9.26 11.95 -6.29
CA LEU A 68 -9.39 13.00 -5.27
C LEU A 68 -10.85 13.48 -5.13
N CYS A 69 -11.80 12.56 -5.23
CA CYS A 69 -13.22 12.81 -5.08
C CYS A 69 -13.89 11.66 -4.33
N ARG A 70 -15.02 11.98 -3.69
CA ARG A 70 -15.78 11.12 -2.77
C ARG A 70 -15.03 10.82 -1.46
N SER A 71 -15.75 10.97 -0.35
CA SER A 71 -15.16 10.90 1.00
C SER A 71 -14.53 9.54 1.31
N ASP A 72 -15.08 8.45 0.78
CA ASP A 72 -14.54 7.08 0.93
C ASP A 72 -13.11 6.94 0.37
N ARG A 73 -12.72 7.78 -0.61
CA ARG A 73 -11.37 7.81 -1.20
C ARG A 73 -10.47 8.82 -0.50
N VAL A 74 -10.99 10.03 -0.32
CA VAL A 74 -10.27 11.14 0.30
C VAL A 74 -9.88 10.82 1.74
N ALA A 75 -10.67 10.03 2.47
CA ALA A 75 -10.33 9.59 3.83
C ALA A 75 -8.94 8.92 3.92
N LYS A 76 -8.57 8.09 2.95
CA LYS A 76 -7.26 7.42 2.91
C LYS A 76 -6.12 8.39 2.59
N TYR A 77 -6.34 9.32 1.66
CA TYR A 77 -5.35 10.36 1.37
C TYR A 77 -5.10 11.27 2.57
N ASN A 78 -6.17 11.68 3.25
CA ASN A 78 -6.06 12.47 4.48
C ASN A 78 -5.33 11.70 5.58
N GLN A 79 -5.53 10.38 5.67
CA GLN A 79 -4.79 9.56 6.62
C GLN A 79 -3.30 9.50 6.29
N LEU A 80 -2.91 9.40 5.01
CA LEU A 80 -1.49 9.50 4.63
C LEU A 80 -0.86 10.83 5.05
N LEU A 81 -1.59 11.95 4.89
CA LEU A 81 -1.12 13.27 5.34
C LEU A 81 -0.95 13.32 6.87
N ARG A 82 -1.86 12.71 7.63
CA ARG A 82 -1.73 12.61 9.10
C ARG A 82 -0.54 11.75 9.51
N ILE A 83 -0.33 10.61 8.85
CA ILE A 83 0.82 9.74 9.13
C ILE A 83 2.14 10.46 8.79
N GLU A 84 2.19 11.20 7.68
CA GLU A 84 3.34 12.02 7.34
C GLU A 84 3.61 13.10 8.40
N GLU A 85 2.57 13.80 8.85
CA GLU A 85 2.67 14.80 9.92
C GLU A 85 3.17 14.18 11.24
N GLU A 86 2.66 13.00 11.61
CA GLU A 86 3.08 12.26 12.81
C GLU A 86 4.55 11.80 12.76
N LEU A 87 4.99 11.30 11.61
CA LEU A 87 6.37 10.88 11.40
C LEU A 87 7.35 12.07 11.31
N GLY A 88 6.88 13.23 10.88
CA GLY A 88 7.66 14.46 10.77
C GLY A 88 8.94 14.25 9.94
N GLN A 89 10.10 14.53 10.53
CA GLN A 89 11.40 14.40 9.83
C GLN A 89 11.80 12.96 9.52
N HIS A 90 11.11 11.96 10.09
CA HIS A 90 11.35 10.55 9.79
C HIS A 90 10.58 10.06 8.57
N ALA A 91 9.64 10.85 8.04
CA ALA A 91 8.90 10.50 6.84
C ALA A 91 9.80 10.59 5.59
N VAL A 92 9.73 9.56 4.74
CA VAL A 92 10.40 9.55 3.43
C VAL A 92 9.39 9.26 2.35
N TYR A 93 9.17 10.23 1.45
CA TYR A 93 8.34 10.05 0.29
C TYR A 93 9.05 9.21 -0.78
N ALA A 94 8.37 8.18 -1.27
CA ALA A 94 9.01 7.19 -2.14
C ALA A 94 9.43 7.70 -3.52
N GLY A 95 8.64 8.61 -4.10
CA GLY A 95 8.93 9.24 -5.38
C GLY A 95 9.35 8.28 -6.50
N SER A 96 10.28 8.72 -7.34
CA SER A 96 10.87 7.90 -8.41
C SER A 96 11.87 6.85 -7.91
N THR A 97 12.33 6.96 -6.66
CA THR A 97 13.33 6.08 -6.04
C THR A 97 12.75 4.82 -5.43
N MET A 98 11.43 4.65 -5.45
CA MET A 98 10.69 3.56 -4.81
C MET A 98 11.30 2.16 -4.99
N ARG A 99 11.77 1.80 -6.20
CA ARG A 99 12.37 0.48 -6.47
C ARG A 99 13.70 0.24 -5.71
N TRP A 100 14.29 1.30 -5.18
CA TRP A 100 15.60 1.31 -4.53
C TRP A 100 15.52 1.70 -3.05
N MET A 101 14.32 1.95 -2.54
CA MET A 101 14.12 2.17 -1.11
C MET A 101 14.40 0.87 -0.37
N LYS A 102 15.37 0.94 0.55
CA LYS A 102 15.74 -0.15 1.45
C LYS A 102 15.06 0.09 2.79
#